data_AF-A0A6J0D2D0-F1
#
_entry.id   AF-A0A6J0D2D0-F1
#
_cell.length_a   1.000
_cell.length_b   1.000
_cell.length_c   1.000
_cell.angle_alpha   90.00
_cell.angle_beta   90.00
_cell.angle_gamma   90.00
#
_symmetry.space_group_name_H-M   'P 1'
#
loop_
_entity.id
_entity.type
_entity.pdbx_description
1 polymer ?
#
loop_
_entity_poly.entity_id
_entity_poly.type
_entity_poly.pdbx_seq_one_letter_code
_entity_poly.pdbx_strand_id
1 'polypeptide(L)'
;MSQDDDAEANRVVLETFSSWSREDCRRELPSALPRLLSMYQHSESWIEHIRILKIITDKFLPHVNHLTLEQSVFSQILPKTIRLFDGMIYELTTQATELSSQNLEIQITLRNILQTMAQILGGLTGFVHHVCTTQESVILEYIHSLPSSILHIIKKTFVHCKNSESLYSGRLHLLSDLLQGLFREAYSLQKKLMELLDMACMGPSVDENNILLMVEDLLIISQV
;
A
#
# COMPACT_ATOMS: atom_id res chain seq x y z
N MET A 1 1.49 -10.94 31.34
CA MET A 1 2.52 -10.94 30.29
C MET A 1 1.78 -10.52 29.04
N SER A 2 1.66 -9.20 28.88
CA SER A 2 0.37 -8.57 28.58
C SER A 2 0.56 -7.48 27.53
N GLN A 3 0.38 -7.81 26.25
CA GLN A 3 0.40 -6.92 25.07
C GLN A 3 1.66 -6.05 24.85
N ASP A 4 2.17 -5.35 25.86
CA ASP A 4 3.39 -4.55 25.82
C ASP A 4 4.65 -5.42 25.63
N ASP A 5 4.69 -6.61 26.25
CA ASP A 5 5.80 -7.58 26.07
C ASP A 5 5.85 -8.09 24.62
N ASP A 6 4.69 -8.32 24.00
CA ASP A 6 4.57 -8.80 22.61
C ASP A 6 4.89 -7.69 21.60
N ALA A 7 4.47 -6.45 21.87
CA ALA A 7 4.80 -5.29 21.04
C ALA A 7 6.30 -4.97 21.05
N GLU A 8 6.95 -5.08 22.21
CA GLU A 8 8.40 -4.92 22.34
C GLU A 8 9.14 -6.05 21.61
N ALA A 9 8.72 -7.30 21.77
CA ALA A 9 9.29 -8.44 21.06
C ALA A 9 9.17 -8.28 19.53
N ASN A 10 8.01 -7.84 19.04
CA ASN A 10 7.81 -7.55 17.63
C ASN A 10 8.73 -6.42 17.13
N ARG A 11 8.92 -5.36 17.91
CA ARG A 11 9.83 -4.26 17.54
C ARG A 11 11.26 -4.77 17.32
N VAL A 12 11.79 -5.54 18.27
CA VAL A 12 13.15 -6.10 18.19
C VAL A 12 13.31 -6.99 16.95
N VAL A 13 12.27 -7.76 16.61
CA VAL A 13 12.26 -8.62 15.43
C VAL A 13 12.29 -7.81 14.13
N LEU A 14 11.49 -6.74 14.04
CA LEU A 14 11.47 -5.88 12.86
C LEU A 14 12.79 -5.11 12.68
N GLU A 15 13.41 -4.67 13.77
CA GLU A 15 14.74 -4.04 13.75
C GLU A 15 15.80 -5.04 13.26
N THR A 16 15.76 -6.27 13.76
CA THR A 16 16.63 -7.36 13.32
C THR A 16 16.49 -7.59 11.81
N PHE A 17 15.28 -7.79 11.30
CA PHE A 17 15.03 -7.99 9.87
C PHE A 17 15.44 -6.79 9.02
N SER A 18 15.28 -5.56 9.53
CA SER A 18 15.72 -4.35 8.84
C SER A 18 17.24 -4.28 8.68
N SER A 19 17.98 -4.79 9.66
CA SER A 19 19.45 -4.81 9.66
C SER A 19 20.06 -5.90 8.78
N TRP A 20 19.28 -6.89 8.35
CA TRP A 20 19.79 -8.02 7.58
C TRP A 20 20.40 -7.62 6.23
N SER A 21 21.49 -8.33 5.89
CA SER A 21 22.10 -8.28 4.58
C SER A 21 21.23 -8.97 3.53
N ARG A 22 21.55 -8.78 2.25
CA ARG A 22 20.84 -9.44 1.14
C ARG A 22 20.95 -10.97 1.26
N GLU A 23 22.11 -11.46 1.65
CA GLU A 23 22.41 -12.88 1.81
C GLU A 23 21.62 -13.49 2.97
N ASP A 24 21.52 -12.78 4.09
CA ASP A 24 20.73 -13.20 5.26
C ASP A 24 19.24 -13.25 4.90
N CYS A 25 18.71 -12.21 4.25
CA CYS A 25 17.31 -12.19 3.80
C CYS A 25 16.99 -13.36 2.89
N ARG A 26 17.89 -13.69 1.94
CA ARG A 26 17.70 -14.84 1.04
C ARG A 26 17.75 -16.17 1.78
N ARG A 27 18.69 -16.35 2.73
CA ARG A 27 18.84 -17.59 3.50
C ARG A 27 17.65 -17.83 4.43
N GLU A 28 17.21 -16.78 5.12
CA GLU A 28 16.17 -16.84 6.14
C GLU A 28 14.77 -16.58 5.57
N LEU A 29 14.62 -16.36 4.25
CA LEU A 29 13.32 -16.12 3.61
C LEU A 29 12.22 -17.12 4.03
N PRO A 30 12.46 -18.45 4.10
CA PRO A 30 11.42 -19.41 4.44
C PRO A 30 10.91 -19.29 5.89
N SER A 31 11.72 -18.75 6.81
CA SER A 31 11.35 -18.59 8.23
C SER A 31 10.85 -17.17 8.52
N ALA A 32 11.50 -16.16 7.94
CA ALA A 32 11.23 -14.76 8.21
C ALA A 32 9.98 -14.24 7.50
N LEU A 33 9.74 -14.62 6.24
CA LEU A 33 8.58 -14.13 5.50
C LEU A 33 7.25 -14.57 6.14
N PRO A 34 7.03 -15.86 6.49
CA PRO A 34 5.80 -16.26 7.19
C PRO A 34 5.62 -15.52 8.52
N ARG A 35 6.71 -15.25 9.25
CA ARG A 35 6.66 -14.50 10.51
C ARG A 35 6.23 -13.04 10.28
N LEU A 36 6.81 -12.37 9.29
CA LEU A 36 6.41 -11.00 8.89
C LEU A 36 4.94 -10.94 8.48
N LEU A 37 4.48 -11.90 7.70
CA LEU A 37 3.07 -11.99 7.27
C LEU A 37 2.15 -12.23 8.47
N SER A 38 2.53 -13.10 9.40
CA SER A 38 1.78 -13.32 10.64
C SER A 38 1.70 -12.05 11.48
N MET A 39 2.82 -11.34 11.67
CA MET A 39 2.83 -10.04 12.36
C MET A 39 1.92 -9.03 11.65
N TYR A 40 1.98 -8.99 10.31
CA TYR A 40 1.11 -8.13 9.52
C TYR A 40 -0.37 -8.45 9.72
N GLN A 41 -0.75 -9.73 9.82
CA GLN A 41 -2.16 -10.11 10.02
C GLN A 41 -2.69 -9.79 11.42
N HIS A 42 -1.86 -9.88 12.46
CA HIS A 42 -2.30 -9.74 13.85
C HIS A 42 -2.05 -8.35 14.45
N SER A 43 -1.25 -7.50 13.80
CA SER A 43 -1.06 -6.13 14.27
C SER A 43 -2.32 -5.28 14.07
N GLU A 44 -2.59 -4.42 15.04
CA GLU A 44 -3.57 -3.33 14.95
C GLU A 44 -2.88 -1.98 14.74
N SER A 45 -1.54 -1.93 14.79
CA SER A 45 -0.75 -0.71 14.71
C SER A 45 -0.40 -0.36 13.26
N TRP A 46 -0.86 0.79 12.78
CA TRP A 46 -0.52 1.28 11.43
C TRP A 46 0.99 1.53 11.25
N ILE A 47 1.68 1.96 12.31
CA ILE A 47 3.14 2.15 12.28
C ILE A 47 3.84 0.80 12.04
N GLU A 48 3.37 -0.25 12.71
CA GLU A 48 3.91 -1.60 12.53
C GLU A 48 3.60 -2.13 11.12
N HIS A 49 2.37 -1.93 10.63
CA HIS A 49 2.00 -2.28 9.26
C HIS A 49 2.90 -1.61 8.22
N ILE A 50 3.19 -0.31 8.35
CA ILE A 50 4.10 0.41 7.45
C ILE A 50 5.51 -0.19 7.51
N ARG A 51 6.04 -0.43 8.71
CA ARG A 51 7.38 -1.01 8.89
C ARG A 51 7.46 -2.39 8.23
N ILE A 52 6.47 -3.24 8.45
CA ILE A 52 6.41 -4.57 7.85
C ILE A 52 6.32 -4.48 6.32
N LEU A 53 5.42 -3.65 5.78
CA LEU A 53 5.32 -3.43 4.32
C LEU A 53 6.66 -3.01 3.73
N LYS A 54 7.34 -2.07 4.36
CA LYS A 54 8.66 -1.59 3.92
C LYS A 54 9.71 -2.70 3.96
N ILE A 55 9.80 -3.46 5.05
CA ILE A 55 10.75 -4.59 5.17
C ILE A 55 10.46 -5.63 4.09
N ILE A 56 9.20 -6.02 3.90
CA ILE A 56 8.83 -6.99 2.87
C ILE A 56 9.25 -6.47 1.49
N THR A 57 8.88 -5.23 1.15
CA THR A 57 9.17 -4.59 -0.14
C THR A 57 10.67 -4.48 -0.42
N ASP A 58 11.43 -3.94 0.54
CA ASP A 58 12.83 -3.56 0.32
C ASP A 58 13.79 -4.75 0.48
N LYS A 59 13.47 -5.69 1.37
CA LYS A 59 14.41 -6.73 1.81
C LYS A 59 14.06 -8.13 1.34
N PHE A 60 12.78 -8.50 1.35
CA PHE A 60 12.38 -9.90 1.10
C PHE A 60 11.83 -10.11 -0.29
N LEU A 61 11.07 -9.16 -0.82
CA LEU A 61 10.46 -9.25 -2.15
C LEU A 61 11.49 -9.57 -3.25
N PRO A 62 12.72 -8.98 -3.27
CA PRO A 62 13.77 -9.34 -4.23
C PRO A 62 14.23 -10.80 -4.23
N HIS A 63 13.82 -11.59 -3.22
CA HIS A 63 14.21 -12.99 -3.05
C HIS A 63 13.05 -13.97 -3.21
N VAL A 64 11.81 -13.47 -3.31
CA VAL A 64 10.63 -14.31 -3.51
C VAL A 64 10.57 -14.75 -4.97
N ASN A 65 10.21 -16.01 -5.19
CA ASN A 65 10.00 -16.52 -6.54
C ASN A 65 8.78 -15.83 -7.17
N HIS A 66 8.97 -15.24 -8.35
CA HIS A 66 7.91 -14.55 -9.09
C HIS A 66 6.67 -15.42 -9.34
N LEU A 67 6.85 -16.73 -9.55
CA LEU A 67 5.75 -17.69 -9.76
C LEU A 67 4.88 -17.91 -8.51
N THR A 68 5.40 -17.60 -7.33
CA THR A 68 4.69 -17.79 -6.06
C THR A 68 4.36 -16.47 -5.36
N LEU A 69 4.65 -15.32 -5.98
CA LEU A 69 4.42 -13.99 -5.39
C LEU A 69 2.97 -13.79 -4.93
N GLU A 70 2.03 -14.16 -5.78
CA GLU A 70 0.60 -14.07 -5.46
C GLU A 70 0.25 -14.82 -4.17
N GLN A 71 0.58 -16.12 -4.11
CA GLN A 71 0.21 -16.99 -2.99
C GLN A 71 0.99 -16.70 -1.72
N SER A 72 2.27 -16.32 -1.86
CA SER A 72 3.16 -16.11 -0.71
C SER A 72 3.08 -14.72 -0.12
N VAL A 73 2.76 -13.69 -0.92
CA VAL A 73 2.83 -12.28 -0.47
C VAL A 73 1.53 -11.54 -0.74
N PHE A 74 1.08 -11.45 -2.00
CA PHE A 74 0.01 -10.51 -2.36
C PHE A 74 -1.35 -10.90 -1.80
N SER A 75 -1.76 -12.16 -1.92
CA SER A 75 -3.01 -12.67 -1.36
C SER A 75 -3.10 -12.52 0.16
N GLN A 76 -1.96 -12.45 0.84
CA GLN A 76 -1.90 -12.25 2.30
C GLN A 76 -1.94 -10.77 2.66
N ILE A 77 -1.16 -9.94 1.98
CA ILE A 77 -0.97 -8.52 2.36
C ILE A 77 -2.11 -7.66 1.83
N LEU A 78 -2.41 -7.75 0.53
CA LEU A 78 -3.26 -6.78 -0.16
C LEU A 78 -4.69 -6.69 0.41
N PRO A 79 -5.38 -7.80 0.74
CA PRO A 79 -6.73 -7.70 1.31
C PRO A 79 -6.75 -6.92 2.63
N LYS A 80 -5.75 -7.13 3.50
CA LYS A 80 -5.65 -6.37 4.76
C LYS A 80 -5.22 -4.92 4.50
N THR A 81 -4.30 -4.67 3.56
CA THR A 81 -3.92 -3.30 3.17
C THR A 81 -5.13 -2.49 2.67
N ILE A 82 -5.98 -3.07 1.83
CA ILE A 82 -7.22 -2.43 1.36
C ILE A 82 -8.12 -2.06 2.54
N ARG A 83 -8.40 -3.01 3.45
CA ARG A 83 -9.25 -2.76 4.63
C ARG A 83 -8.70 -1.63 5.50
N LEU A 84 -7.39 -1.61 5.74
CA LEU A 84 -6.74 -0.55 6.50
C LEU A 84 -6.87 0.81 5.80
N PHE A 85 -6.66 0.83 4.48
CA PHE A 85 -6.77 2.04 3.67
C PHE A 85 -8.18 2.61 3.64
N ASP A 86 -9.20 1.75 3.47
CA ASP A 86 -10.60 2.15 3.52
C ASP A 86 -10.99 2.68 4.92
N GLY A 87 -10.47 2.06 5.99
CA GLY A 87 -10.62 2.55 7.37
C GLY A 87 -10.03 3.95 7.57
N MET A 88 -8.85 4.23 7.00
CA MET A 88 -8.24 5.56 7.04
C MET A 88 -9.07 6.60 6.28
N ILE A 89 -9.59 6.27 5.10
CA ILE A 89 -10.49 7.17 4.34
C ILE A 89 -11.76 7.48 5.15
N TYR A 90 -12.34 6.46 5.79
CA TYR A 90 -13.50 6.63 6.65
C TYR A 90 -13.21 7.56 7.83
N GLU A 91 -12.07 7.36 8.49
CA GLU A 91 -11.64 8.19 9.63
C GLU A 91 -11.40 9.64 9.20
N LEU A 92 -10.71 9.86 8.07
CA LEU A 92 -10.53 11.20 7.49
C LEU A 92 -11.88 11.88 7.24
N THR A 93 -12.84 11.15 6.68
CA THR A 93 -14.16 11.69 6.35
C THR A 93 -14.95 12.05 7.61
N THR A 94 -14.88 11.20 8.63
CA THR A 94 -15.59 11.36 9.90
C THR A 94 -15.02 12.53 10.71
N GLN A 95 -13.69 12.62 10.83
CA GLN A 95 -13.06 13.69 11.59
C GLN A 95 -12.98 15.03 10.85
N ALA A 96 -13.07 15.05 9.51
CA ALA A 96 -12.98 16.28 8.73
C ALA A 96 -14.04 17.32 9.10
N THR A 97 -15.23 16.91 9.56
CA THR A 97 -16.29 17.83 9.97
C THR A 97 -15.96 18.60 11.25
N GLU A 98 -15.09 18.04 12.08
CA GLU A 98 -14.66 18.62 13.36
C GLU A 98 -13.34 19.38 13.26
N LEU A 99 -12.66 19.31 12.12
CA LEU A 99 -11.38 19.96 11.87
C LEU A 99 -11.51 21.48 12.05
N SER A 100 -10.84 22.06 13.04
CA SER A 100 -10.75 23.50 13.24
C SER A 100 -9.32 23.94 13.56
N SER A 101 -9.01 25.23 13.38
CA SER A 101 -7.68 25.77 13.73
C SER A 101 -7.34 25.67 15.22
N GLN A 102 -8.36 25.53 16.08
CA GLN A 102 -8.21 25.42 17.53
C GLN A 102 -8.11 23.97 18.02
N ASN A 103 -8.61 23.01 17.23
CA ASN A 103 -8.56 21.59 17.59
C ASN A 103 -7.28 20.95 17.03
N LEU A 104 -6.19 21.06 17.79
CA LEU A 104 -4.87 20.54 17.42
C LEU A 104 -4.82 19.01 17.41
N GLU A 105 -5.60 18.33 18.24
CA GLU A 105 -5.62 16.88 18.32
C GLU A 105 -6.18 16.24 17.03
N ILE A 106 -7.28 16.80 16.51
CA ILE A 106 -7.83 16.38 15.21
C ILE A 106 -6.87 16.71 14.09
N GLN A 107 -6.22 17.88 14.11
CA GLN A 107 -5.20 18.22 13.11
C GLN A 107 -4.07 17.18 13.11
N ILE A 108 -3.51 16.84 14.27
CA ILE A 108 -2.45 15.84 14.39
C ILE A 108 -2.93 14.48 13.85
N THR A 109 -4.16 14.08 14.21
CA THR A 109 -4.73 12.80 13.77
C THR A 109 -4.89 12.73 12.26
N LEU A 110 -5.52 13.74 11.65
CA LEU A 110 -5.69 13.82 10.20
C LEU A 110 -4.33 13.85 9.46
N ARG A 111 -3.36 14.62 9.99
CA ARG A 111 -2.00 14.67 9.42
C ARG A 111 -1.34 13.30 9.45
N ASN A 112 -1.40 12.61 10.58
CA ASN A 112 -0.82 11.27 10.74
C ASN A 112 -1.46 10.26 9.79
N ILE A 113 -2.79 10.31 9.61
CA ILE A 113 -3.49 9.45 8.67
C ILE A 113 -3.04 9.72 7.23
N LEU A 114 -3.02 10.98 6.79
CA LEU A 114 -2.59 11.35 5.44
C LEU A 114 -1.13 10.92 5.15
N GLN A 115 -0.23 11.11 6.13
CA GLN A 115 1.16 10.65 6.02
C GLN A 115 1.24 9.12 5.94
N THR A 116 0.45 8.41 6.75
CA THR A 116 0.39 6.94 6.75
C THR A 116 -0.09 6.40 5.40
N MET A 117 -1.14 7.00 4.85
CA MET A 117 -1.65 6.64 3.52
C MET A 117 -0.59 6.85 2.44
N ALA A 118 0.15 7.96 2.48
CA ALA A 118 1.25 8.22 1.54
C ALA A 118 2.36 7.15 1.64
N GLN A 119 2.71 6.70 2.85
CA GLN A 119 3.69 5.61 3.02
C GLN A 119 3.18 4.27 2.46
N ILE A 120 1.89 3.97 2.61
CA ILE A 120 1.28 2.76 2.03
C ILE A 120 1.34 2.81 0.50
N LEU A 121 1.01 3.96 -0.11
CA LEU A 121 1.13 4.15 -1.57
C LEU A 121 2.57 3.93 -2.04
N GLY A 122 3.56 4.44 -1.31
CA GLY A 122 4.97 4.21 -1.60
C GLY A 122 5.37 2.73 -1.51
N GLY A 123 4.91 2.02 -0.48
CA GLY A 123 5.15 0.57 -0.34
C GLY A 123 4.53 -0.25 -1.49
N LEU A 124 3.28 0.05 -1.87
CA LEU A 124 2.61 -0.58 -3.01
C LEU A 124 3.31 -0.24 -4.34
N THR A 125 3.87 0.96 -4.46
CA THR A 125 4.69 1.33 -5.63
C THR A 125 5.92 0.43 -5.74
N GLY A 126 6.54 0.10 -4.60
CA GLY A 126 7.65 -0.85 -4.55
C GLY A 126 7.25 -2.27 -4.95
N PHE A 127 6.04 -2.74 -4.59
CA PHE A 127 5.53 -4.03 -5.06
C PHE A 127 5.41 -4.07 -6.58
N VAL A 128 4.78 -3.05 -7.19
CA VAL A 128 4.65 -2.97 -8.65
C VAL A 128 6.02 -2.89 -9.32
N HIS A 129 6.88 -2.00 -8.81
CA HIS A 129 8.22 -1.80 -9.35
C HIS A 129 9.05 -3.10 -9.33
N HIS A 130 8.95 -3.89 -8.26
CA HIS A 130 9.64 -5.17 -8.19
C HIS A 130 9.16 -6.15 -9.27
N VAL A 131 7.84 -6.27 -9.46
CA VAL A 131 7.28 -7.14 -10.51
C VAL A 131 7.76 -6.69 -11.89
N CYS A 132 7.68 -5.39 -12.16
CA CYS A 132 8.12 -4.77 -13.41
C CYS A 132 9.61 -4.96 -13.73
N THR A 133 10.47 -4.98 -12.71
CA THR A 133 11.94 -5.05 -12.92
C THR A 133 12.49 -6.47 -12.93
N THR A 134 11.74 -7.44 -12.43
CA THR A 134 12.20 -8.83 -12.28
C THR A 134 11.77 -9.70 -13.46
N GLN A 135 10.82 -9.25 -14.28
CA GLN A 135 10.22 -10.03 -15.36
C GLN A 135 10.20 -9.23 -16.67
N GLU A 136 10.63 -9.84 -17.77
CA GLU A 136 10.52 -9.25 -19.12
C GLU A 136 9.07 -9.24 -19.64
N SER A 137 8.27 -10.21 -19.20
CA SER A 137 6.84 -10.34 -19.50
C SER A 137 6.14 -10.84 -18.24
N VAL A 138 5.03 -10.19 -17.86
CA VAL A 138 4.33 -10.50 -16.61
C VAL A 138 3.09 -11.33 -16.91
N ILE A 139 3.04 -12.56 -16.38
CA ILE A 139 1.83 -13.40 -16.47
C ILE A 139 0.88 -13.00 -15.34
N LEU A 140 -0.28 -12.44 -15.70
CA LEU A 140 -1.24 -11.91 -14.73
C LEU A 140 -1.76 -12.93 -13.72
N GLU A 141 -1.81 -14.21 -14.06
CA GLU A 141 -2.23 -15.28 -13.13
C GLU A 141 -1.39 -15.29 -11.85
N TYR A 142 -0.09 -14.97 -11.94
CA TYR A 142 0.85 -14.96 -10.81
C TYR A 142 0.87 -13.64 -10.01
N ILE A 143 0.03 -12.67 -10.38
CA ILE A 143 -0.08 -11.37 -9.70
C ILE A 143 -1.50 -10.80 -9.71
N HIS A 144 -2.53 -11.63 -9.92
CA HIS A 144 -3.87 -11.18 -10.30
C HIS A 144 -4.54 -10.26 -9.27
N SER A 145 -4.19 -10.37 -7.98
CA SER A 145 -4.75 -9.48 -6.95
C SER A 145 -4.08 -8.11 -6.91
N LEU A 146 -2.87 -7.98 -7.45
CA LEU A 146 -2.06 -6.75 -7.36
C LEU A 146 -2.69 -5.59 -8.15
N PRO A 147 -2.99 -5.71 -9.46
CA PRO A 147 -3.58 -4.62 -10.22
C PRO A 147 -4.91 -4.12 -9.63
N SER A 148 -5.79 -5.04 -9.21
CA SER A 148 -7.13 -4.68 -8.73
C SER A 148 -7.08 -3.98 -7.38
N SER A 149 -6.21 -4.46 -6.49
CA SER A 149 -6.02 -3.86 -5.17
C SER A 149 -5.46 -2.45 -5.26
N ILE A 150 -4.49 -2.25 -6.16
CA ILE A 150 -3.87 -0.95 -6.38
C ILE A 150 -4.86 0.01 -7.04
N LEU A 151 -5.61 -0.45 -8.04
CA LEU A 151 -6.63 0.36 -8.70
C LEU A 151 -7.65 0.89 -7.71
N HIS A 152 -8.14 0.05 -6.79
CA HIS A 152 -9.06 0.45 -5.72
C HIS A 152 -8.47 1.58 -4.86
N ILE A 153 -7.24 1.40 -4.38
CA ILE A 153 -6.56 2.37 -3.51
C ILE A 153 -6.32 3.71 -4.23
N ILE A 154 -5.86 3.66 -5.48
CA ILE A 154 -5.66 4.85 -6.33
C ILE A 154 -6.99 5.59 -6.49
N LYS A 155 -8.07 4.87 -6.86
CA LYS A 155 -9.42 5.44 -7.08
C LYS A 155 -9.92 6.15 -5.82
N LYS A 156 -9.84 5.49 -4.67
CA LYS A 156 -10.22 6.07 -3.37
C LYS A 156 -9.41 7.33 -3.04
N THR A 157 -8.10 7.28 -3.29
CA THR A 157 -7.19 8.41 -3.01
C THR A 157 -7.55 9.63 -3.86
N PHE A 158 -7.72 9.45 -5.16
CA PHE A 158 -8.07 10.58 -6.03
C PHE A 158 -9.46 11.14 -5.76
N VAL A 159 -10.45 10.29 -5.47
CA VAL A 159 -11.78 10.74 -5.06
C VAL A 159 -11.68 11.58 -3.77
N HIS A 160 -10.89 11.16 -2.79
CA HIS A 160 -10.66 11.94 -1.57
C HIS A 160 -10.00 13.28 -1.86
N CYS A 161 -8.92 13.29 -2.65
CA CYS A 161 -8.23 14.52 -3.04
C CYS A 161 -9.15 15.48 -3.80
N LYS A 162 -9.97 14.98 -4.73
CA LYS A 162 -10.95 15.77 -5.49
C LYS A 162 -11.97 16.45 -4.57
N ASN A 163 -12.48 15.71 -3.59
CA ASN A 163 -13.52 16.21 -2.70
C ASN A 163 -12.96 16.99 -1.50
N SER A 164 -11.64 17.04 -1.33
CA SER A 164 -10.96 17.56 -0.14
C SER A 164 -11.34 19.00 0.21
N GLU A 165 -11.49 19.89 -0.78
CA GLU A 165 -11.84 21.28 -0.53
C GLU A 165 -13.21 21.42 0.17
N SER A 166 -14.20 20.65 -0.31
CA SER A 166 -15.53 20.59 0.30
C SER A 166 -15.51 19.84 1.64
N LEU A 167 -14.77 18.73 1.72
CA LEU A 167 -14.72 17.86 2.89
C LEU A 167 -14.14 18.58 4.10
N TYR A 168 -13.07 19.34 3.90
CA TYR A 168 -12.39 20.08 4.97
C TYR A 168 -12.99 21.47 5.20
N SER A 169 -14.19 21.78 4.66
CA SER A 169 -14.97 22.99 4.95
C SER A 169 -14.16 24.30 4.87
N GLY A 170 -13.35 24.45 3.81
CA GLY A 170 -12.48 25.64 3.61
C GLY A 170 -11.21 25.69 4.48
N ARG A 171 -10.95 24.66 5.30
CA ARG A 171 -9.76 24.53 6.16
C ARG A 171 -8.67 23.65 5.55
N LEU A 172 -8.77 23.41 4.24
CA LEU A 172 -7.82 22.63 3.44
C LEU A 172 -6.38 23.08 3.62
N HIS A 173 -6.15 24.39 3.79
CA HIS A 173 -4.82 24.97 3.98
C HIS A 173 -4.05 24.33 5.14
N LEU A 174 -4.75 23.81 6.16
CA LEU A 174 -4.14 23.10 7.28
C LEU A 174 -3.50 21.77 6.86
N LEU A 175 -3.92 21.14 5.76
CA LEU A 175 -3.49 19.80 5.33
C LEU A 175 -2.93 19.78 3.90
N SER A 176 -2.86 20.95 3.26
CA SER A 176 -2.59 21.08 1.82
C SER A 176 -1.27 20.45 1.37
N ASP A 177 -0.21 20.56 2.16
CA ASP A 177 1.09 19.96 1.90
C ASP A 177 1.02 18.43 1.87
N LEU A 178 0.29 17.84 2.82
CA LEU A 178 0.13 16.39 2.92
C LEU A 178 -0.80 15.84 1.84
N LEU A 179 -1.87 16.56 1.51
CA LEU A 179 -2.77 16.17 0.41
C LEU A 179 -2.06 16.23 -0.95
N GLN A 180 -1.21 17.23 -1.16
CA GLN A 180 -0.38 17.30 -2.37
C GLN A 180 0.64 16.15 -2.41
N GLY A 181 1.25 15.82 -1.27
CA GLY A 181 2.12 14.64 -1.13
C GLY A 181 1.38 13.34 -1.46
N LEU A 182 0.20 13.14 -0.87
CA LEU A 182 -0.64 11.97 -1.09
C LEU A 182 -1.04 11.81 -2.56
N PHE A 183 -1.46 12.90 -3.20
CA PHE A 183 -1.79 12.91 -4.63
C PHE A 183 -0.60 12.50 -5.50
N ARG A 184 0.60 13.01 -5.18
CA ARG A 184 1.83 12.69 -5.90
C ARG A 184 2.19 11.21 -5.80
N GLU A 185 2.09 10.63 -4.60
CA GLU A 185 2.32 9.20 -4.39
C GLU A 185 1.28 8.35 -5.14
N ALA A 186 0.00 8.73 -5.10
CA ALA A 186 -1.04 8.03 -5.85
C ALA A 186 -0.80 8.06 -7.36
N TYR A 187 -0.37 9.21 -7.88
CA TYR A 187 -0.03 9.37 -9.29
C TYR A 187 1.24 8.59 -9.69
N SER A 188 2.24 8.52 -8.81
CA SER A 188 3.42 7.67 -8.99
C SER A 188 3.04 6.19 -9.08
N LEU A 189 2.20 5.74 -8.15
CA LEU A 189 1.66 4.38 -8.13
C LEU A 189 0.83 4.08 -9.39
N GLN A 190 0.00 5.03 -9.83
CA GLN A 190 -0.77 4.93 -11.08
C GLN A 190 0.14 4.72 -12.29
N LYS A 191 1.19 5.54 -12.43
CA LYS A 191 2.17 5.38 -13.53
C LYS A 191 2.81 4.00 -13.52
N LYS A 192 3.19 3.50 -12.34
CA LYS A 192 3.79 2.18 -12.22
C LYS A 192 2.80 1.07 -12.52
N LEU A 193 1.53 1.22 -12.12
CA LEU A 193 0.49 0.28 -12.51
C LEU A 193 0.26 0.26 -14.03
N MET A 194 0.28 1.41 -14.70
CA MET A 194 0.20 1.46 -16.17
C MET A 194 1.37 0.74 -16.85
N GLU A 195 2.59 0.92 -16.35
CA GLU A 195 3.77 0.18 -16.81
C GLU A 195 3.61 -1.34 -16.63
N LEU A 196 3.08 -1.77 -15.47
CA LEU A 196 2.80 -3.18 -15.23
C LEU A 196 1.79 -3.76 -16.22
N LEU A 197 0.71 -3.02 -16.50
CA LEU A 197 -0.34 -3.45 -17.43
C LEU A 197 0.16 -3.50 -18.88
N ASP A 198 1.09 -2.63 -19.27
CA ASP A 198 1.72 -2.65 -20.59
C ASP A 198 2.61 -3.90 -20.80
N MET A 199 3.24 -4.39 -19.72
CA MET A 199 4.04 -5.62 -19.74
C MET A 199 3.23 -6.90 -19.50
N ALA A 200 1.95 -6.76 -19.17
CA ALA A 200 1.11 -7.89 -18.83
C ALA A 200 0.80 -8.72 -20.08
N CYS A 201 1.16 -10.00 -20.05
CA CYS A 201 0.70 -10.98 -21.00
C CYS A 201 -0.45 -11.78 -20.40
N MET A 202 -1.49 -11.99 -21.21
CA MET A 202 -2.62 -12.82 -20.82
C MET A 202 -2.18 -14.28 -20.77
N GLY A 203 -2.32 -14.89 -19.59
CA GLY A 203 -2.37 -16.34 -19.52
C GLY A 203 -3.58 -16.85 -20.35
N PRO A 204 -3.56 -18.10 -20.81
CA PRO A 204 -4.62 -18.66 -21.68
C PRO A 204 -6.03 -18.68 -21.06
N SER A 205 -6.17 -18.31 -19.79
CA SER A 205 -7.39 -18.38 -18.97
C SER A 205 -7.95 -17.01 -18.54
N VAL A 206 -7.27 -15.90 -18.79
CA VAL A 206 -7.68 -14.57 -18.31
C VAL A 206 -8.59 -13.89 -19.34
N ASP A 207 -9.68 -13.26 -18.90
CA ASP A 207 -10.61 -12.50 -19.74
C ASP A 207 -10.02 -11.12 -20.09
N GLU A 208 -9.78 -10.86 -21.40
CA GLU A 208 -9.29 -9.58 -21.94
C GLU A 208 -10.12 -8.38 -21.48
N ASN A 209 -11.42 -8.58 -21.21
CA ASN A 209 -12.28 -7.51 -20.74
C ASN A 209 -11.88 -6.99 -19.36
N ASN A 210 -11.25 -7.81 -18.49
CA ASN A 210 -10.86 -7.34 -17.16
C ASN A 210 -9.70 -6.33 -17.22
N ILE A 211 -8.70 -6.55 -18.08
CA ILE A 211 -7.62 -5.56 -18.26
C ILE A 211 -8.19 -4.29 -18.87
N LEU A 212 -9.03 -4.42 -19.90
CA LEU A 212 -9.60 -3.26 -20.58
C LEU A 212 -10.39 -2.38 -19.59
N LEU A 213 -11.22 -2.99 -18.75
CA LEU A 213 -11.95 -2.27 -17.69
C LEU A 213 -11.01 -1.59 -16.70
N MET A 214 -9.87 -2.21 -16.35
CA MET A 214 -8.88 -1.59 -15.46
C MET A 214 -8.18 -0.40 -16.10
N VAL A 215 -7.81 -0.52 -17.38
CA VAL A 215 -7.19 0.57 -18.14
C VAL A 215 -8.18 1.72 -18.34
N GLU A 216 -9.44 1.42 -18.66
CA GLU A 216 -10.51 2.40 -18.76
C GLU A 216 -10.72 3.14 -17.43
N ASP A 217 -10.81 2.40 -16.32
CA ASP A 217 -10.93 2.99 -14.98
C ASP A 217 -9.73 3.90 -14.67
N LEU A 218 -8.50 3.49 -15.00
CA LEU A 218 -7.30 4.31 -14.80
C LEU A 218 -7.31 5.58 -15.64
N LEU A 219 -7.78 5.50 -16.90
CA LEU A 219 -7.90 6.66 -17.78
C LEU A 219 -8.95 7.64 -17.26
N ILE A 220 -10.11 7.14 -16.81
CA ILE A 220 -11.15 7.97 -16.18
C ILE A 220 -10.61 8.68 -14.94
N ILE A 221 -9.85 7.95 -14.12
CA ILE A 221 -9.26 8.47 -12.89
C ILE A 221 -8.16 9.50 -13.21
N SER A 222 -7.42 9.36 -14.31
CA SER A 222 -6.38 10.31 -14.74
C SER A 222 -6.90 11.66 -15.25
N GLN A 223 -8.20 11.76 -15.53
CA GLN A 223 -8.88 12.99 -15.99
C GLN A 223 -9.42 13.85 -14.83
N VAL A 224 -9.17 13.44 -13.58
CA VAL A 224 -9.54 14.15 -12.35
C VAL A 224 -8.38 15.00 -11.85
#